data_AF-A0A7M3NXY1-F1
#
_entry.id   AF-A0A7M3NXY1-F1
#
_cell.length_a   1.000
_cell.length_b   1.000
_cell.length_c   1.000
_cell.angle_alpha   90.00
_cell.angle_beta   90.00
_cell.angle_gamma   90.00
#
_symmetry.space_group_name_H-M   'P 1'
#
loop_
_entity.id
_entity.type
_entity.pdbx_description
1 polymer ?
#
loop_
_entity_poly.entity_id
_entity_poly.type
_entity_poly.pdbx_seq_one_letter_code
_entity_poly.pdbx_strand_id
1 'polypeptide(L)'
;MGISRAALSAGADAATSKVSKELSKKVAAHAPHASIEQSLALRPEPRAVRLSRLFDLVTGDPPVRMARILELMDVLHGELRAVMARIPLRPLHFGFKTVEEMVQYIGEVLFMMETSAASPADFVAGIDGWRRNLVGRILFERLVKYHPRLDAFFRGLAKDLVKQVNAELAASRRALVDARGKPRRASPTFGEPEKVIEFRLVGGDGIERAFTDAGFLATNREGRRALLPLELKMPAALQGVAAQFDEFLSRLQAGEELIVVVERNGALVRQPVDPDKLLFMAHDRAQVAVAPLSVKAAERLAQQKKGPVQPDEVARVVDFEPKHSESRQLSYYVIRLLVLRDWLEEIARPITDPPKR
;
A
#
# COMPACT_ATOMS: atom_id res chain seq x y z
N MET A 1 15.41 -4.47 -22.91
CA MET A 1 14.84 -3.14 -23.22
C MET A 1 13.71 -2.93 -22.24
N GLY A 2 13.78 -1.93 -21.35
CA GLY A 2 12.75 -1.75 -20.31
C GLY A 2 11.42 -1.27 -20.89
N ILE A 3 10.36 -1.32 -20.07
CA ILE A 3 9.05 -0.77 -20.47
C ILE A 3 9.26 0.68 -20.95
N SER A 4 8.90 0.98 -22.20
CA SER A 4 9.13 2.32 -22.72
C SER A 4 8.31 3.33 -21.91
N ARG A 5 8.96 4.41 -21.46
CA ARG A 5 8.33 5.53 -20.74
C ARG A 5 7.09 6.05 -21.47
N ALA A 6 7.09 5.99 -22.80
CA ALA A 6 5.97 6.41 -23.64
C ALA A 6 4.76 5.45 -23.55
N ALA A 7 4.99 4.13 -23.49
CA ALA A 7 3.92 3.14 -23.37
C ALA A 7 3.22 3.21 -22.00
N LEU A 8 4.00 3.40 -20.92
CA LEU A 8 3.48 3.58 -19.56
C LEU A 8 2.79 4.94 -19.37
N SER A 9 3.33 6.01 -19.96
CA SER A 9 2.69 7.33 -19.95
C SER A 9 1.33 7.26 -20.64
N ALA A 10 1.24 6.67 -21.83
CA ALA A 10 -0.02 6.57 -22.57
C ALA A 10 -1.09 5.75 -21.84
N GLY A 11 -0.71 4.64 -21.19
CA GLY A 11 -1.61 3.83 -20.38
C GLY A 11 -2.08 4.55 -19.10
N ALA A 12 -1.18 5.28 -18.44
CA ALA A 12 -1.50 6.11 -17.29
C ALA A 12 -2.41 7.29 -17.67
N ASP A 13 -2.13 7.99 -18.76
CA ASP A 13 -2.90 9.16 -19.21
C ASP A 13 -4.35 8.80 -19.56
N ALA A 14 -4.56 7.64 -20.19
CA ALA A 14 -5.89 7.13 -20.54
C ALA A 14 -6.72 6.73 -19.31
N ALA A 15 -6.10 6.10 -18.30
CA ALA A 15 -6.77 5.73 -17.04
C ALA A 15 -7.08 6.96 -16.15
N THR A 16 -6.27 8.02 -16.28
CA THR A 16 -6.27 9.17 -15.38
C THR A 16 -7.27 10.26 -15.79
N SER A 17 -7.55 10.44 -17.09
CA SER A 17 -8.36 11.58 -17.56
C SER A 17 -9.83 11.54 -17.13
N LYS A 18 -10.44 10.34 -17.06
CA LYS A 18 -11.85 10.15 -16.68
C LYS A 18 -12.06 10.23 -15.16
N VAL A 19 -11.10 9.72 -14.40
CA VAL A 19 -11.03 9.78 -12.92
C VAL A 19 -10.85 11.23 -12.44
N SER A 20 -9.99 11.98 -13.12
CA SER A 20 -9.69 13.38 -12.85
C SER A 20 -10.90 14.30 -13.01
N LYS A 21 -11.72 14.14 -14.07
CA LYS A 21 -12.92 14.97 -14.29
C LYS A 21 -13.97 14.81 -13.19
N GLU A 22 -14.11 13.62 -12.61
CA GLU A 22 -15.05 13.39 -11.50
C GLU A 22 -14.53 13.85 -10.14
N LEU A 23 -13.21 13.82 -9.92
CA LEU A 23 -12.58 14.28 -8.67
C LEU A 23 -12.42 15.81 -8.62
N SER A 24 -12.02 16.47 -9.71
CA SER A 24 -11.86 17.94 -9.76
C SER A 24 -13.17 18.65 -9.39
N LYS A 25 -14.33 18.08 -9.74
CA LYS A 25 -15.65 18.60 -9.39
C LYS A 25 -15.97 18.53 -7.88
N LYS A 26 -15.28 17.66 -7.12
CA LYS A 26 -15.45 17.48 -5.66
C LYS A 26 -14.37 18.19 -4.85
N VAL A 27 -13.13 18.25 -5.37
CA VAL A 27 -12.03 19.01 -4.76
C VAL A 27 -12.31 20.51 -4.85
N ALA A 28 -12.87 21.00 -5.96
CA ALA A 28 -13.29 22.40 -6.07
C ALA A 28 -14.46 22.80 -5.13
N ALA A 29 -15.15 21.81 -4.53
CA ALA A 29 -16.17 22.04 -3.51
C ALA A 29 -15.59 22.09 -2.07
N HIS A 30 -14.29 21.83 -1.90
CA HIS A 30 -13.61 22.04 -0.61
C HIS A 30 -13.16 23.49 -0.47
N ALA A 31 -13.92 24.25 0.32
CA ALA A 31 -13.53 25.58 0.77
C ALA A 31 -12.36 25.51 1.78
N PRO A 32 -11.44 26.48 1.78
CA PRO A 32 -10.28 26.49 2.66
C PRO A 32 -10.60 27.17 4.01
N HIS A 33 -11.52 26.67 4.85
CA HIS A 33 -11.71 27.17 6.23
C HIS A 33 -12.24 26.05 7.14
N ALA A 34 -11.91 25.88 8.43
CA ALA A 34 -11.31 26.76 9.44
C ALA A 34 -10.22 26.01 10.25
N SER A 35 -9.31 26.74 10.91
CA SER A 35 -8.24 26.14 11.71
C SER A 35 -8.79 25.34 12.90
N ILE A 36 -8.29 24.11 13.02
CA ILE A 36 -8.47 23.09 14.06
C ILE A 36 -8.50 23.64 15.50
N GLU A 37 -7.87 24.78 15.76
CA GLU A 37 -7.86 25.44 17.07
C GLU A 37 -9.25 25.92 17.53
N GLN A 38 -10.16 26.28 16.62
CA GLN A 38 -11.51 26.71 16.99
C GLN A 38 -12.44 25.53 17.36
N SER A 39 -12.20 24.33 16.81
CA SER A 39 -12.95 23.12 17.19
C SER A 39 -12.43 22.48 18.48
N LEU A 40 -11.19 22.75 18.87
CA LEU A 40 -10.56 22.23 20.10
C LEU A 40 -10.91 23.05 21.37
N ALA A 41 -11.51 24.24 21.20
CA ALA A 41 -11.79 25.21 22.27
C ALA A 41 -13.04 24.89 23.13
N LEU A 42 -13.78 23.82 22.81
CA LEU A 42 -14.97 23.43 23.57
C LEU A 42 -14.67 22.15 24.40
N ARG A 43 -14.43 22.31 25.71
CA ARG A 43 -14.67 21.31 26.82
C ARG A 43 -13.50 20.39 27.31
N PRO A 44 -13.54 19.80 28.54
CA PRO A 44 -12.44 19.91 29.51
C PRO A 44 -11.60 18.66 29.83
N GLU A 45 -11.62 17.55 29.06
CA GLU A 45 -10.71 16.44 29.38
C GLU A 45 -9.27 16.73 28.88
N PRO A 46 -8.22 16.58 29.71
CA PRO A 46 -6.84 16.78 29.28
C PRO A 46 -6.41 15.74 28.24
N ARG A 47 -5.64 16.18 27.23
CA ARG A 47 -5.08 15.29 26.19
C ARG A 47 -4.29 14.12 26.77
N ALA A 48 -3.56 14.35 27.85
CA ALA A 48 -2.78 13.32 28.55
C ALA A 48 -3.63 12.14 29.04
N VAL A 49 -4.84 12.42 29.55
CA VAL A 49 -5.76 11.38 30.03
C VAL A 49 -6.26 10.51 28.88
N ARG A 50 -6.59 11.11 27.73
CA ARG A 50 -7.00 10.36 26.52
C ARG A 50 -5.89 9.49 25.96
N LEU A 51 -4.66 10.02 25.90
CA LEU A 51 -3.51 9.26 25.41
C LEU A 51 -3.12 8.14 26.38
N SER A 52 -3.32 8.32 27.69
CA SER A 52 -3.15 7.25 28.68
C SER A 52 -4.14 6.09 28.45
N ARG A 53 -5.38 6.38 28.04
CA ARG A 53 -6.35 5.31 27.71
C ARG A 53 -5.97 4.53 26.45
N LEU A 54 -5.34 5.19 25.47
CA LEU A 54 -4.78 4.52 24.29
C LEU A 54 -3.58 3.63 24.66
N PHE A 55 -2.81 4.03 25.68
CA PHE A 55 -1.76 3.18 26.24
C PHE A 55 -2.37 1.93 26.88
N ASP A 56 -3.40 2.07 27.72
CA ASP A 56 -4.11 0.93 28.34
C ASP A 56 -4.69 -0.05 27.30
N LEU A 57 -5.08 0.43 26.12
CA LEU A 57 -5.57 -0.41 25.02
C LEU A 57 -4.50 -1.36 24.47
N VAL A 58 -3.22 -0.97 24.52
CA VAL A 58 -2.09 -1.75 23.98
C VAL A 58 -1.23 -2.41 25.08
N THR A 59 -1.40 -2.05 26.35
CA THR A 59 -0.65 -2.64 27.48
C THR A 59 -1.51 -3.29 28.56
N GLY A 60 -2.84 -3.06 28.56
CA GLY A 60 -3.75 -3.62 29.55
C GLY A 60 -3.91 -5.14 29.43
N ASP A 61 -4.52 -5.76 30.43
CA ASP A 61 -4.97 -7.16 30.33
C ASP A 61 -6.16 -7.29 29.34
N PRO A 62 -6.49 -8.50 28.86
CA PRO A 62 -7.53 -8.65 27.84
C PRO A 62 -8.89 -7.99 28.17
N PRO A 63 -9.42 -8.05 29.41
CA PRO A 63 -10.63 -7.35 29.80
C PRO A 63 -10.52 -5.81 29.68
N VAL A 64 -9.43 -5.22 30.16
CA VAL A 64 -9.21 -3.77 30.06
C VAL A 64 -9.06 -3.34 28.61
N ARG A 65 -8.31 -4.09 27.80
CA ARG A 65 -8.16 -3.82 26.37
C ARG A 65 -9.49 -3.86 25.64
N MET A 66 -10.31 -4.87 25.90
CA MET A 66 -11.63 -5.00 25.27
C MET A 66 -12.54 -3.82 25.63
N ALA A 67 -12.57 -3.40 26.91
CA ALA A 67 -13.34 -2.23 27.32
C ALA A 67 -12.88 -0.96 26.58
N ARG A 68 -11.57 -0.74 26.43
CA ARG A 68 -11.02 0.41 25.69
C ARG A 68 -11.32 0.35 24.19
N ILE A 69 -11.33 -0.84 23.60
CA ILE A 69 -11.68 -1.04 22.20
C ILE A 69 -13.16 -0.71 21.95
N LEU A 70 -14.07 -1.19 22.80
CA LEU A 70 -15.49 -0.87 22.69
C LEU A 70 -15.74 0.64 22.82
N GLU A 71 -15.11 1.29 23.82
CA GLU A 71 -15.18 2.76 23.98
C GLU A 71 -14.69 3.51 22.73
N LEU A 72 -13.63 3.02 22.09
CA LEU A 72 -13.05 3.60 20.89
C LEU A 72 -13.91 3.35 19.65
N MET A 73 -14.49 2.16 19.50
CA MET A 73 -15.38 1.82 18.39
C MET A 73 -16.62 2.71 18.39
N ASP A 74 -17.19 3.01 19.56
CA ASP A 74 -18.30 3.96 19.68
C ASP A 74 -17.93 5.36 19.16
N VAL A 75 -16.72 5.83 19.48
CA VAL A 75 -16.20 7.11 18.97
C VAL A 75 -15.99 7.05 17.46
N LEU A 76 -15.40 5.96 16.96
CA LEU A 76 -15.14 5.79 15.53
C LEU A 76 -16.41 5.75 14.69
N HIS A 77 -17.50 5.17 15.20
CA HIS A 77 -18.78 5.16 14.48
C HIS A 77 -19.30 6.57 14.16
N GLY A 78 -19.18 7.51 15.08
CA GLY A 78 -19.57 8.91 14.86
C GLY A 78 -18.57 9.67 13.99
N GLU A 79 -17.29 9.59 14.36
CA GLU A 79 -16.23 10.39 13.75
C GLU A 79 -15.89 9.96 12.32
N LEU A 80 -15.83 8.65 12.05
CA LEU A 80 -15.49 8.17 10.70
C LEU A 80 -16.55 8.55 9.68
N ARG A 81 -17.85 8.57 10.06
CA ARG A 81 -18.90 9.05 9.16
C ARG A 81 -18.69 10.52 8.80
N ALA A 82 -18.35 11.36 9.78
CA ALA A 82 -18.07 12.77 9.57
C ALA A 82 -16.77 13.03 8.76
N VAL A 83 -15.71 12.25 9.00
CA VAL A 83 -14.48 12.30 8.19
C VAL A 83 -14.77 11.86 6.76
N MET A 84 -15.39 10.70 6.55
CA MET A 84 -15.68 10.16 5.21
C MET A 84 -16.68 10.99 4.40
N ALA A 85 -17.54 11.78 5.05
CA ALA A 85 -18.37 12.75 4.35
C ALA A 85 -17.54 13.91 3.74
N ARG A 86 -16.36 14.19 4.29
CA ARG A 86 -15.47 15.29 3.91
C ARG A 86 -14.29 14.86 3.03
N ILE A 87 -14.07 13.57 2.81
CA ILE A 87 -12.96 13.10 1.96
C ILE A 87 -13.50 12.20 0.85
N PRO A 88 -12.83 12.08 -0.31
CA PRO A 88 -13.31 11.27 -1.42
C PRO A 88 -13.10 9.74 -1.21
N LEU A 89 -13.03 9.30 0.04
CA LEU A 89 -12.83 7.89 0.42
C LEU A 89 -14.09 7.32 1.07
N ARG A 90 -14.41 6.08 0.72
CA ARG A 90 -15.58 5.33 1.21
C ARG A 90 -15.11 3.99 1.78
N PRO A 91 -15.88 3.34 2.66
CA PRO A 91 -15.51 2.02 3.20
C PRO A 91 -15.16 1.00 2.10
N LEU A 92 -15.91 1.03 0.98
CA LEU A 92 -15.68 0.14 -0.17
C LEU A 92 -14.27 0.28 -0.78
N HIS A 93 -13.67 1.47 -0.70
CA HIS A 93 -12.31 1.69 -1.19
C HIS A 93 -11.25 0.95 -0.37
N PHE A 94 -11.58 0.55 0.85
CA PHE A 94 -10.74 -0.26 1.72
C PHE A 94 -11.20 -1.73 1.77
N GLY A 95 -12.18 -2.11 0.94
CA GLY A 95 -12.72 -3.47 0.90
C GLY A 95 -13.77 -3.77 1.97
N PHE A 96 -14.44 -2.74 2.51
CA PHE A 96 -15.55 -2.91 3.46
C PHE A 96 -16.86 -2.48 2.82
N LYS A 97 -17.94 -3.21 3.06
CA LYS A 97 -19.28 -2.86 2.54
C LYS A 97 -19.85 -1.67 3.30
N THR A 98 -19.55 -1.56 4.60
CA THR A 98 -20.12 -0.54 5.49
C THR A 98 -19.06 0.11 6.37
N VAL A 99 -19.42 1.23 7.01
CA VAL A 99 -18.53 1.89 7.99
C VAL A 99 -18.36 1.01 9.22
N GLU A 100 -19.39 0.27 9.60
CA GLU A 100 -19.42 -0.63 10.75
C GLU A 100 -18.41 -1.78 10.56
N GLU A 101 -18.36 -2.38 9.37
CA GLU A 101 -17.33 -3.39 9.03
C GLU A 101 -15.91 -2.82 9.15
N MET A 102 -15.71 -1.56 8.73
CA MET A 102 -14.42 -0.90 8.85
C MET A 102 -14.06 -0.58 10.30
N VAL A 103 -15.02 -0.13 11.12
CA VAL A 103 -14.82 0.13 12.56
C VAL A 103 -14.46 -1.15 13.29
N GLN A 104 -15.20 -2.23 13.03
CA GLN A 104 -14.93 -3.56 13.58
C GLN A 104 -13.51 -4.02 13.26
N TYR A 105 -13.11 -3.92 11.99
CA TYR A 105 -11.75 -4.27 11.56
C TYR A 105 -10.68 -3.43 12.27
N ILE A 106 -10.87 -2.10 12.37
CA ILE A 106 -9.93 -1.22 13.07
C ILE A 106 -9.83 -1.64 14.55
N GLY A 107 -10.95 -1.92 15.20
CA GLY A 107 -11.00 -2.40 16.58
C GLY A 107 -10.24 -3.71 16.76
N GLU A 108 -10.47 -4.70 15.90
CA GLU A 108 -9.76 -5.99 15.93
C GLU A 108 -8.25 -5.83 15.77
N VAL A 109 -7.81 -5.00 14.81
CA VAL A 109 -6.37 -4.76 14.62
C VAL A 109 -5.78 -4.07 15.84
N LEU A 110 -6.42 -3.03 16.35
CA LEU A 110 -5.98 -2.31 17.54
C LEU A 110 -5.91 -3.20 18.78
N PHE A 111 -6.86 -4.12 18.95
CA PHE A 111 -6.84 -5.12 20.02
C PHE A 111 -5.65 -6.07 19.93
N MET A 112 -5.11 -6.30 18.73
CA MET A 112 -3.93 -7.15 18.52
C MET A 112 -2.62 -6.36 18.48
N MET A 113 -2.66 -5.03 18.53
CA MET A 113 -1.46 -4.20 18.50
C MET A 113 -0.76 -4.21 19.85
N GLU A 114 0.56 -4.32 19.79
CA GLU A 114 1.44 -4.21 20.95
C GLU A 114 2.27 -2.93 20.86
N THR A 115 2.80 -2.50 22.00
CA THR A 115 3.72 -1.36 22.08
C THR A 115 4.97 -1.76 22.86
N SER A 116 6.12 -1.22 22.47
CA SER A 116 7.38 -1.34 23.22
C SER A 116 7.57 -0.20 24.23
N ALA A 117 6.62 0.74 24.32
CA ALA A 117 6.68 1.84 25.27
C ALA A 117 6.60 1.31 26.72
N ALA A 118 7.59 1.66 27.54
CA ALA A 118 7.66 1.23 28.94
C ALA A 118 6.75 2.05 29.86
N SER A 119 6.32 3.23 29.43
CA SER A 119 5.45 4.11 30.20
C SER A 119 4.46 4.89 29.32
N PRO A 120 3.39 5.45 29.90
CA PRO A 120 2.50 6.37 29.17
C PRO A 120 3.24 7.56 28.56
N ALA A 121 4.26 8.10 29.24
CA ALA A 121 5.06 9.21 28.74
C ALA A 121 5.86 8.83 27.48
N ASP A 122 6.47 7.64 27.48
CA ASP A 122 7.19 7.11 26.32
C ASP A 122 6.23 6.85 25.15
N PHE A 123 5.03 6.33 25.44
CA PHE A 123 3.99 6.11 24.45
C PHE A 123 3.54 7.44 23.80
N VAL A 124 3.32 8.47 24.62
CA VAL A 124 2.97 9.82 24.14
C VAL A 124 4.08 10.40 23.28
N ALA A 125 5.35 10.23 23.66
CA ALA A 125 6.48 10.64 22.85
C ALA A 125 6.53 9.91 21.49
N GLY A 126 6.08 8.65 21.45
CA GLY A 126 6.01 7.80 20.26
C GLY A 126 4.71 7.88 19.44
N ILE A 127 3.73 8.71 19.83
CA ILE A 127 2.37 8.67 19.26
C ILE A 127 2.31 8.93 17.75
N ASP A 128 3.23 9.76 17.23
CA ASP A 128 3.32 10.03 15.79
C ASP A 128 3.80 8.80 15.01
N GLY A 129 4.68 7.98 15.59
CA GLY A 129 5.08 6.70 15.03
C GLY A 129 3.92 5.72 15.00
N TRP A 130 3.14 5.68 16.08
CA TRP A 130 1.93 4.86 16.17
C TRP A 130 0.88 5.28 15.13
N ARG A 131 0.58 6.59 14.99
CA ARG A 131 -0.31 7.10 13.95
C ARG A 131 0.14 6.69 12.55
N ARG A 132 1.44 6.79 12.26
CA ARG A 132 2.00 6.38 10.96
C ARG A 132 1.85 4.87 10.71
N ASN A 133 1.96 4.05 11.74
CA ASN A 133 1.70 2.61 11.65
C ASN A 133 0.23 2.34 11.27
N LEU A 134 -0.72 3.01 11.92
CA LEU A 134 -2.14 2.91 11.56
C LEU A 134 -2.40 3.34 10.10
N VAL A 135 -1.85 4.50 9.71
CA VAL A 135 -1.98 5.02 8.33
C VAL A 135 -1.39 4.03 7.32
N GLY A 136 -0.21 3.48 7.58
CA GLY A 136 0.46 2.56 6.66
C GLY A 136 -0.21 1.19 6.61
N ARG A 137 -0.23 0.48 7.73
CA ARG A 137 -0.60 -0.94 7.81
C ARG A 137 -2.11 -1.18 7.74
N ILE A 138 -2.91 -0.30 8.34
CA ILE A 138 -4.36 -0.52 8.46
C ILE A 138 -5.11 0.12 7.29
N LEU A 139 -4.69 1.32 6.88
CA LEU A 139 -5.46 2.11 5.92
C LEU A 139 -4.84 2.09 4.52
N PHE A 140 -3.56 2.45 4.38
CA PHE A 140 -2.89 2.55 3.09
C PHE A 140 -2.79 1.20 2.37
N GLU A 141 -2.36 0.17 3.09
CA GLU A 141 -2.26 -1.19 2.57
C GLU A 141 -3.59 -1.69 2.00
N ARG A 142 -4.68 -1.56 2.79
CA ARG A 142 -6.02 -1.93 2.34
C ARG A 142 -6.47 -1.10 1.15
N LEU A 143 -6.20 0.20 1.14
CA LEU A 143 -6.57 1.04 0.01
C LEU A 143 -5.90 0.56 -1.29
N VAL A 144 -4.60 0.29 -1.27
CA VAL A 144 -3.88 -0.23 -2.45
C VAL A 144 -4.44 -1.60 -2.86
N LYS A 145 -4.79 -2.44 -1.89
CA LYS A 145 -5.34 -3.78 -2.11
C LYS A 145 -6.80 -3.80 -2.54
N TYR A 146 -7.63 -2.79 -2.29
CA TYR A 146 -9.08 -2.92 -2.53
C TYR A 146 -9.69 -1.78 -3.34
N HIS A 147 -9.02 -0.63 -3.47
CA HIS A 147 -9.57 0.49 -4.20
C HIS A 147 -9.74 0.13 -5.69
N PRO A 148 -10.96 0.15 -6.26
CA PRO A 148 -11.21 -0.38 -7.61
C PRO A 148 -10.34 0.27 -8.70
N ARG A 149 -10.12 1.59 -8.60
CA ARG A 149 -9.27 2.32 -9.56
C ARG A 149 -7.78 2.00 -9.41
N LEU A 150 -7.31 1.74 -8.18
CA LEU A 150 -5.91 1.35 -7.96
C LEU A 150 -5.71 -0.09 -8.44
N ASP A 151 -6.66 -1.00 -8.17
CA ASP A 151 -6.62 -2.36 -8.72
C ASP A 151 -6.55 -2.36 -10.25
N ALA A 152 -7.44 -1.63 -10.90
CA ALA A 152 -7.46 -1.52 -12.35
C ALA A 152 -6.14 -0.98 -12.91
N PHE A 153 -5.56 0.02 -12.25
CA PHE A 153 -4.27 0.60 -12.61
C PHE A 153 -3.12 -0.41 -12.47
N PHE A 154 -2.96 -1.05 -11.31
CA PHE A 154 -1.88 -2.02 -11.09
C PHE A 154 -2.05 -3.28 -11.93
N ARG A 155 -3.29 -3.70 -12.20
CA ARG A 155 -3.59 -4.78 -13.14
C ARG A 155 -3.18 -4.42 -14.57
N GLY A 156 -3.38 -3.17 -14.98
CA GLY A 156 -2.87 -2.64 -16.26
C GLY A 156 -1.36 -2.77 -16.36
N LEU A 157 -0.63 -2.32 -15.33
CA LEU A 157 0.83 -2.48 -15.25
C LEU A 157 1.27 -3.95 -15.34
N ALA A 158 0.57 -4.84 -14.63
CA ALA A 158 0.85 -6.27 -14.68
C ALA A 158 0.62 -6.87 -16.08
N LYS A 159 -0.44 -6.45 -16.80
CA LYS A 159 -0.68 -6.87 -18.18
C LYS A 159 0.42 -6.41 -19.13
N ASP A 160 0.90 -5.18 -18.96
CA ASP A 160 1.99 -4.64 -19.78
C ASP A 160 3.31 -5.39 -19.52
N LEU A 161 3.60 -5.75 -18.26
CA LEU A 161 4.73 -6.61 -17.93
C LEU A 161 4.61 -7.98 -18.60
N VAL A 162 3.45 -8.63 -18.49
CA VAL A 162 3.21 -9.95 -19.11
C VAL A 162 3.38 -9.90 -20.62
N LYS A 163 2.87 -8.84 -21.28
CA LYS A 163 3.05 -8.64 -22.71
C LYS A 163 4.52 -8.59 -23.09
N GLN A 164 5.36 -7.92 -22.30
CA GLN A 164 6.80 -7.86 -22.53
C GLN A 164 7.49 -9.19 -22.28
N VAL A 165 7.15 -9.86 -21.18
CA VAL A 165 7.67 -11.21 -20.89
C VAL A 165 7.38 -12.17 -22.04
N ASN A 166 6.16 -12.14 -22.57
CA ASN A 166 5.77 -12.95 -23.73
C ASN A 166 6.54 -12.54 -25.00
N ALA A 167 6.75 -11.25 -25.25
CA ALA A 167 7.52 -10.76 -26.40
C ALA A 167 9.00 -11.16 -26.33
N GLU A 168 9.63 -11.02 -25.16
CA GLU A 168 11.01 -11.44 -24.92
C GLU A 168 11.19 -12.95 -25.09
N LEU A 169 10.24 -13.75 -24.59
CA LEU A 169 10.25 -15.20 -24.80
C LEU A 169 10.03 -15.62 -26.25
N ALA A 170 9.25 -14.86 -27.02
CA ALA A 170 9.06 -15.09 -28.45
C ALA A 170 10.35 -14.81 -29.24
N ALA A 171 11.11 -13.77 -28.83
CA ALA A 171 12.41 -13.46 -29.42
C ALA A 171 13.50 -14.45 -28.97
N SER A 172 13.50 -14.87 -27.71
CA SER A 172 14.47 -15.81 -27.14
C SER A 172 13.85 -16.68 -26.04
N ARG A 173 13.83 -18.01 -26.27
CA ARG A 173 13.32 -18.99 -25.30
C ARG A 173 14.11 -19.07 -23.99
N ARG A 174 15.23 -18.36 -23.84
CA ARG A 174 16.04 -18.31 -22.60
C ARG A 174 16.10 -16.90 -21.99
N ALA A 175 15.20 -16.00 -22.40
CA ALA A 175 15.19 -14.61 -21.93
C ALA A 175 14.89 -14.44 -20.43
N LEU A 176 14.35 -15.48 -19.79
CA LEU A 176 13.98 -15.47 -18.37
C LEU A 176 14.92 -16.31 -17.52
N VAL A 177 15.06 -15.91 -16.26
CA VAL A 177 15.79 -16.61 -15.21
C VAL A 177 14.86 -17.00 -14.07
N ASP A 178 15.19 -18.06 -13.34
CA ASP A 178 14.52 -18.40 -12.09
C ASP A 178 14.98 -17.52 -10.92
N ALA A 179 14.44 -17.78 -9.72
CA ALA A 179 14.86 -17.12 -8.49
C ALA A 179 16.37 -17.24 -8.22
N ARG A 180 17.04 -18.29 -8.70
CA ARG A 180 18.48 -18.56 -8.56
C ARG A 180 19.32 -17.93 -9.69
N GLY A 181 18.71 -17.15 -10.58
CA GLY A 181 19.38 -16.54 -11.73
C GLY A 181 19.72 -17.52 -12.86
N LYS A 182 19.26 -18.78 -12.80
CA LYS A 182 19.53 -19.76 -13.85
C LYS A 182 18.58 -19.52 -15.03
N PRO A 183 19.07 -19.48 -16.28
CA PRO A 183 18.21 -19.37 -17.45
C PRO A 183 17.20 -20.51 -17.50
N ARG A 184 15.93 -20.17 -17.76
CA ARG A 184 14.84 -21.14 -17.90
C ARG A 184 14.22 -21.04 -19.29
N ARG A 185 13.81 -22.21 -19.81
CA ARG A 185 12.96 -22.29 -21.00
C ARG A 185 11.51 -22.21 -20.56
N ALA A 186 10.72 -21.39 -21.25
CA ALA A 186 9.29 -21.27 -21.07
C ALA A 186 8.61 -20.89 -22.39
N SER A 187 7.36 -21.32 -22.56
CA SER A 187 6.53 -20.82 -23.67
C SER A 187 6.03 -19.39 -23.43
N PRO A 188 5.92 -18.55 -24.49
CA PRO A 188 5.46 -17.16 -24.42
C PRO A 188 3.92 -17.08 -24.31
N THR A 189 3.34 -17.78 -23.34
CA THR A 189 1.88 -17.91 -23.18
C THR A 189 1.41 -17.61 -21.75
N PHE A 190 2.11 -16.68 -21.07
CA PHE A 190 1.63 -16.19 -19.78
C PHE A 190 0.26 -15.55 -19.95
N GLY A 191 -0.71 -16.02 -19.16
CA GLY A 191 -2.11 -15.59 -19.22
C GLY A 191 -2.37 -14.28 -18.48
N GLU A 192 -3.63 -14.07 -18.13
CA GLU A 192 -4.05 -12.89 -17.38
C GLU A 192 -3.43 -12.84 -15.97
N PRO A 193 -2.93 -11.68 -15.52
CA PRO A 193 -2.42 -11.53 -14.16
C PRO A 193 -3.52 -11.69 -13.10
N GLU A 194 -3.36 -12.69 -12.24
CA GLU A 194 -4.13 -12.86 -11.01
C GLU A 194 -3.56 -11.94 -9.92
N LYS A 195 -4.45 -11.29 -9.18
CA LYS A 195 -4.06 -10.42 -8.07
C LYS A 195 -3.69 -11.28 -6.86
N VAL A 196 -2.57 -10.93 -6.24
CA VAL A 196 -2.11 -11.53 -4.99
C VAL A 196 -2.18 -10.49 -3.89
N ILE A 197 -2.92 -10.82 -2.83
CA ILE A 197 -3.19 -9.94 -1.69
C ILE A 197 -2.04 -9.98 -0.69
N GLU A 198 -1.32 -11.09 -0.59
CA GLU A 198 -0.18 -11.23 0.30
C GLU A 198 0.80 -12.27 -0.26
N PHE A 199 2.09 -11.98 -0.13
CA PHE A 199 3.15 -12.95 -0.38
C PHE A 199 3.84 -13.27 0.93
N ARG A 200 3.94 -14.56 1.25
CA ARG A 200 4.67 -15.07 2.40
C ARG A 200 5.76 -16.01 1.95
N LEU A 201 6.90 -15.96 2.62
CA LEU A 201 8.01 -16.86 2.39
C LEU A 201 8.17 -17.74 3.63
N VAL A 202 8.21 -19.06 3.41
CA VAL A 202 8.57 -20.04 4.44
C VAL A 202 10.09 -20.15 4.47
N GLY A 203 10.71 -19.78 5.58
CA GLY A 203 12.15 -19.93 5.78
C GLY A 203 12.54 -21.39 6.01
N GLY A 204 13.85 -21.71 5.95
CA GLY A 204 14.36 -23.05 6.29
C GLY A 204 14.15 -23.46 7.75
N ASP A 205 13.69 -22.54 8.60
CA ASP A 205 13.23 -22.79 9.96
C ASP A 205 11.73 -23.12 10.05
N GLY A 206 11.04 -23.23 8.91
CA GLY A 206 9.60 -23.43 8.82
C GLY A 206 8.76 -22.20 9.18
N ILE A 207 9.39 -21.04 9.48
CA ILE A 207 8.68 -19.84 9.91
C ILE A 207 8.24 -19.02 8.69
N GLU A 208 6.94 -18.75 8.61
CA GLU A 208 6.36 -17.87 7.60
C GLU A 208 6.63 -16.39 7.89
N ARG A 209 7.17 -15.69 6.90
CA ARG A 209 7.44 -14.25 6.98
C ARG A 209 6.82 -13.53 5.80
N ALA A 210 6.37 -12.29 6.01
CA ALA A 210 5.92 -11.43 4.92
C ALA A 210 7.07 -11.23 3.92
N PHE A 211 6.82 -11.53 2.66
CA PHE A 211 7.81 -11.42 1.58
C PHE A 211 7.70 -10.06 0.90
N THR A 212 6.51 -9.75 0.38
CA THR A 212 6.12 -8.45 -0.17
C THR A 212 4.64 -8.20 0.13
N ASP A 213 4.22 -6.94 0.09
CA ASP A 213 2.92 -6.52 0.63
C ASP A 213 1.75 -6.93 -0.27
N ALA A 214 1.91 -6.89 -1.60
CA ALA A 214 0.92 -7.28 -2.60
C ALA A 214 1.58 -7.51 -3.97
N GLY A 215 0.79 -7.86 -5.00
CA GLY A 215 1.32 -8.02 -6.35
C GLY A 215 0.40 -8.74 -7.31
N PHE A 216 0.98 -9.17 -8.42
CA PHE A 216 0.27 -9.90 -9.47
C PHE A 216 1.11 -11.07 -9.97
N LEU A 217 0.45 -12.18 -10.25
CA LEU A 217 1.04 -13.36 -10.85
C LEU A 217 0.32 -13.74 -12.12
N ALA A 218 1.07 -13.88 -13.22
CA ALA A 218 0.57 -14.51 -14.43
C ALA A 218 1.14 -15.91 -14.55
N THR A 219 0.32 -16.89 -14.92
CA THR A 219 0.73 -18.29 -15.06
C THR A 219 0.62 -18.72 -16.52
N ASN A 220 1.61 -19.45 -17.02
CA ASN A 220 1.57 -20.07 -18.35
C ASN A 220 1.06 -21.53 -18.28
N ARG A 221 0.88 -22.18 -19.42
CA ARG A 221 0.39 -23.58 -19.50
C ARG A 221 1.32 -24.61 -18.85
N GLU A 222 2.58 -24.28 -18.63
CA GLU A 222 3.60 -25.14 -17.99
C GLU A 222 3.66 -24.96 -16.47
N GLY A 223 2.78 -24.12 -15.91
CA GLY A 223 2.76 -23.76 -14.50
C GLY A 223 3.91 -22.83 -14.08
N ARG A 224 4.62 -22.21 -15.03
CA ARG A 224 5.59 -21.15 -14.74
C ARG A 224 4.85 -19.86 -14.45
N ARG A 225 5.41 -19.04 -13.54
CA ARG A 225 4.76 -17.82 -13.06
C ARG A 225 5.66 -16.60 -13.24
N ALA A 226 5.10 -15.51 -13.77
CA ALA A 226 5.74 -14.20 -13.84
C ALA A 226 5.14 -13.30 -12.75
N LEU A 227 6.00 -12.60 -12.01
CA LEU A 227 5.63 -11.84 -10.81
C LEU A 227 5.86 -10.34 -11.01
N LEU A 228 4.84 -9.54 -10.69
CA LEU A 228 4.95 -8.11 -10.40
C LEU A 228 4.75 -7.90 -8.89
N PRO A 229 5.82 -7.72 -8.09
CA PRO A 229 5.71 -7.43 -6.67
C PRO A 229 5.43 -5.94 -6.44
N LEU A 230 4.59 -5.65 -5.43
CA LEU A 230 4.29 -4.31 -4.95
C LEU A 230 4.73 -4.18 -3.48
N GLU A 231 5.68 -3.29 -3.23
CA GLU A 231 6.14 -2.90 -1.89
C GLU A 231 5.43 -1.61 -1.47
N LEU A 232 4.66 -1.65 -0.39
CA LEU A 232 3.91 -0.52 0.16
C LEU A 232 4.74 0.13 1.25
N LYS A 233 5.11 1.40 1.05
CA LYS A 233 6.00 2.13 1.96
C LYS A 233 5.39 3.45 2.38
N MET A 234 5.61 3.82 3.64
CA MET A 234 5.46 5.21 4.05
C MET A 234 6.56 6.06 3.37
N PRO A 235 6.33 7.35 3.08
CA PRO A 235 7.28 8.18 2.32
C PRO A 235 8.71 8.18 2.86
N ALA A 236 8.88 8.18 4.18
CA ALA A 236 10.19 8.16 4.81
C ALA A 236 10.97 6.86 4.54
N ALA A 237 10.27 5.75 4.27
CA ALA A 237 10.87 4.45 3.99
C ALA A 237 11.23 4.26 2.50
N LEU A 238 10.79 5.16 1.60
CA LEU A 238 11.12 5.07 0.18
C LEU A 238 12.63 5.14 -0.09
N GLN A 239 13.40 5.83 0.76
CA GLN A 239 14.87 5.92 0.61
C GLN A 239 15.57 4.57 0.74
N GLY A 240 14.97 3.60 1.45
CA GLY A 240 15.54 2.27 1.66
C GLY A 240 15.04 1.21 0.67
N VAL A 241 14.09 1.54 -0.20
CA VAL A 241 13.40 0.52 -1.03
C VAL A 241 14.34 -0.13 -2.07
N ALA A 242 15.34 0.61 -2.55
CA ALA A 242 16.32 0.07 -3.49
C ALA A 242 17.14 -1.08 -2.87
N ALA A 243 17.49 -0.99 -1.58
CA ALA A 243 18.17 -2.08 -0.88
C ALA A 243 17.25 -3.30 -0.70
N GLN A 244 15.97 -3.07 -0.36
CA GLN A 244 14.99 -4.15 -0.25
C GLN A 244 14.75 -4.88 -1.58
N PHE A 245 14.72 -4.15 -2.69
CA PHE A 245 14.59 -4.73 -4.02
C PHE A 245 15.83 -5.48 -4.51
N ASP A 246 17.01 -5.08 -4.05
CA ASP A 246 18.25 -5.81 -4.31
C ASP A 246 18.27 -7.16 -3.56
N GLU A 247 17.79 -7.15 -2.31
CA GLU A 247 17.64 -8.34 -1.46
C GLU A 247 16.46 -9.24 -1.86
N PHE A 248 15.60 -8.80 -2.78
CA PHE A 248 14.37 -9.52 -3.14
C PHE A 248 14.66 -10.97 -3.60
N LEU A 249 15.60 -11.15 -4.54
CA LEU A 249 15.94 -12.48 -5.03
C LEU A 249 16.68 -13.31 -3.99
N SER A 250 17.59 -12.72 -3.21
CA SER A 250 18.33 -13.48 -2.20
C SER A 250 17.40 -14.00 -1.10
N ARG A 251 16.41 -13.19 -0.69
CA ARG A 251 15.33 -13.64 0.21
C ARG A 251 14.57 -14.81 -0.40
N LEU A 252 14.13 -14.70 -1.66
CA LEU A 252 13.41 -15.77 -2.34
C LEU A 252 14.23 -17.07 -2.49
N GLN A 253 15.54 -16.96 -2.70
CA GLN A 253 16.46 -18.12 -2.78
C GLN A 253 16.66 -18.81 -1.43
N ALA A 254 16.63 -18.05 -0.33
CA ALA A 254 16.79 -18.56 1.03
C ALA A 254 15.51 -19.20 1.58
N GLY A 255 14.35 -18.92 0.98
CA GLY A 255 13.10 -19.55 1.35
C GLY A 255 12.93 -20.93 0.73
N GLU A 256 12.24 -21.81 1.43
CA GLU A 256 11.88 -23.15 0.94
C GLU A 256 10.65 -23.10 0.04
N GLU A 257 9.68 -22.25 0.39
CA GLU A 257 8.40 -22.14 -0.31
C GLU A 257 7.91 -20.70 -0.30
N LEU A 258 7.34 -20.24 -1.44
CA LEU A 258 6.57 -19.01 -1.49
C LEU A 258 5.08 -19.35 -1.40
N ILE A 259 4.39 -18.82 -0.40
CA ILE A 259 2.94 -18.91 -0.27
C ILE A 259 2.32 -17.63 -0.82
N VAL A 260 1.38 -17.78 -1.75
CA VAL A 260 0.63 -16.66 -2.33
C VAL A 260 -0.80 -16.72 -1.84
N VAL A 261 -1.30 -15.60 -1.33
CA VAL A 261 -2.69 -15.48 -0.86
C VAL A 261 -3.48 -14.72 -1.91
N VAL A 262 -4.48 -15.38 -2.49
CA VAL A 262 -5.38 -14.80 -3.48
C VAL A 262 -6.81 -14.80 -2.97
N GLU A 263 -7.64 -13.90 -3.46
CA GLU A 263 -9.07 -13.93 -3.20
C GLU A 263 -9.78 -14.67 -4.34
N ARG A 264 -10.54 -15.72 -4.01
CA ARG A 264 -11.36 -16.48 -4.96
C ARG A 264 -12.76 -16.66 -4.38
N ASN A 265 -13.77 -16.20 -5.11
CA ASN A 265 -15.18 -16.28 -4.71
C ASN A 265 -15.45 -15.70 -3.30
N GLY A 266 -14.73 -14.63 -2.92
CA GLY A 266 -14.84 -14.00 -1.60
C GLY A 266 -14.11 -14.72 -0.46
N ALA A 267 -13.37 -15.79 -0.76
CA ALA A 267 -12.53 -16.49 0.22
C ALA A 267 -11.04 -16.26 -0.07
N LEU A 268 -10.24 -16.14 1.01
CA LEU A 268 -8.78 -16.12 0.91
C LEU A 268 -8.26 -17.55 0.72
N VAL A 269 -7.55 -17.78 -0.38
CA VAL A 269 -6.96 -19.07 -0.73
C VAL A 269 -5.44 -18.94 -0.69
N ARG A 270 -4.80 -19.78 0.13
CA ARG A 270 -3.35 -19.90 0.22
C ARG A 270 -2.87 -20.91 -0.81
N GLN A 271 -1.90 -20.53 -1.64
CA GLN A 271 -1.36 -21.39 -2.68
C GLN A 271 0.17 -21.44 -2.56
N PRO A 272 0.74 -22.63 -2.29
CA PRO A 272 2.15 -22.88 -2.47
C PRO A 272 2.62 -22.59 -3.90
N VAL A 273 3.79 -21.96 -4.01
CA VAL A 273 4.50 -21.70 -5.25
C VAL A 273 5.96 -22.11 -5.06
N ASP A 274 6.37 -23.07 -5.86
CA ASP A 274 7.78 -23.44 -6.00
C ASP A 274 8.58 -22.25 -6.55
N PRO A 275 9.59 -21.73 -5.81
CA PRO A 275 10.43 -20.64 -6.27
C PRO A 275 11.11 -20.90 -7.63
N ASP A 276 11.38 -22.15 -7.99
CA ASP A 276 11.97 -22.50 -9.30
C ASP A 276 10.97 -22.35 -10.46
N LYS A 277 9.67 -22.22 -10.17
CA LYS A 277 8.61 -21.91 -11.15
C LYS A 277 8.42 -20.42 -11.36
N LEU A 278 8.96 -19.57 -10.48
CA LEU A 278 8.96 -18.12 -10.65
C LEU A 278 10.03 -17.71 -11.66
N LEU A 279 9.61 -16.97 -12.68
CA LEU A 279 10.47 -16.49 -13.74
C LEU A 279 10.54 -14.96 -13.74
N PHE A 280 11.76 -14.45 -13.93
CA PHE A 280 12.08 -13.03 -13.95
C PHE A 280 12.80 -12.69 -15.24
N MET A 281 12.64 -11.46 -15.73
CA MET A 281 13.50 -10.96 -16.81
C MET A 281 14.91 -10.75 -16.27
N ALA A 282 15.92 -11.23 -16.99
CA ALA A 282 17.31 -11.25 -16.51
C ALA A 282 17.87 -9.84 -16.18
N HIS A 283 17.38 -8.80 -16.87
CA HIS A 283 17.94 -7.44 -16.82
C HIS A 283 16.93 -6.36 -16.42
N ASP A 284 15.67 -6.72 -16.15
CA ASP A 284 14.63 -5.76 -15.74
C ASP A 284 13.65 -6.45 -14.79
N ARG A 285 13.99 -6.43 -13.50
CA ARG A 285 13.14 -6.97 -12.45
C ARG A 285 12.10 -5.91 -12.16
N ALA A 286 10.98 -5.95 -12.88
CA ALA A 286 9.88 -5.00 -12.71
C ALA A 286 9.34 -5.07 -11.28
N GLN A 287 9.90 -4.24 -10.39
CA GLN A 287 9.53 -4.11 -8.99
C GLN A 287 8.95 -2.72 -8.77
N VAL A 288 7.87 -2.63 -7.99
CA VAL A 288 7.12 -1.40 -7.81
C VAL A 288 7.02 -1.06 -6.33
N ALA A 289 7.46 0.14 -5.97
CA ALA A 289 7.25 0.71 -4.65
C ALA A 289 6.05 1.66 -4.72
N VAL A 290 5.12 1.58 -3.78
CA VAL A 290 3.94 2.45 -3.71
C VAL A 290 3.96 3.21 -2.39
N ALA A 291 3.76 4.53 -2.42
CA ALA A 291 3.72 5.34 -1.21
C ALA A 291 2.64 6.43 -1.25
N PRO A 292 1.99 6.76 -0.12
CA PRO A 292 1.05 7.88 -0.04
C PRO A 292 1.81 9.19 0.17
N LEU A 293 1.50 10.25 -0.57
CA LEU A 293 2.09 11.57 -0.35
C LEU A 293 1.10 12.55 0.27
N SER A 294 1.64 13.53 1.01
CA SER A 294 0.88 14.69 1.47
C SER A 294 0.83 15.77 0.40
N VAL A 295 -0.14 16.68 0.48
CA VAL A 295 -0.28 17.86 -0.38
C VAL A 295 1.02 18.66 -0.42
N LYS A 296 1.60 18.98 0.75
CA LYS A 296 2.86 19.74 0.84
C LYS A 296 4.03 19.03 0.15
N ALA A 297 4.10 17.71 0.23
CA ALA A 297 5.15 16.94 -0.44
C ALA A 297 4.92 16.89 -1.97
N ALA A 298 3.66 16.79 -2.40
CA ALA A 298 3.27 16.88 -3.80
C ALA A 298 3.67 18.23 -4.42
N GLU A 299 3.33 19.33 -3.74
CA GLU A 299 3.67 20.69 -4.17
C GLU A 299 5.19 20.89 -4.34
N ARG A 300 5.98 20.41 -3.37
CA ARG A 300 7.45 20.46 -3.44
C ARG A 300 8.00 19.67 -4.63
N LEU A 301 7.50 18.47 -4.87
CA LEU A 301 7.95 17.64 -6.00
C LEU A 301 7.67 18.32 -7.34
N ALA A 302 6.55 19.02 -7.46
CA ALA A 302 6.23 19.71 -8.69
C ALA A 302 7.01 21.01 -8.90
N GLN A 303 7.28 21.74 -7.82
CA GLN A 303 8.22 22.89 -7.87
C GLN A 303 9.60 22.44 -8.37
N GLN A 304 10.06 21.25 -7.97
CA GLN A 304 11.31 20.66 -8.46
C GLN A 304 11.24 20.21 -9.93
N LYS A 305 10.06 19.81 -10.43
CA LYS A 305 9.84 19.40 -11.83
C LYS A 305 9.66 20.57 -12.81
N LYS A 306 9.82 21.83 -12.36
CA LYS A 306 9.62 23.08 -13.13
C LYS A 306 8.20 23.21 -13.73
N GLY A 307 7.22 23.50 -12.88
CA GLY A 307 5.90 24.01 -13.31
C GLY A 307 4.92 24.13 -12.14
N PRO A 308 3.94 25.06 -12.17
CA PRO A 308 2.87 25.10 -11.19
C PRO A 308 2.00 23.84 -11.33
N VAL A 309 1.76 23.13 -10.23
CA VAL A 309 0.81 21.99 -10.19
C VAL A 309 -0.55 22.54 -10.51
N GLN A 310 -1.15 22.10 -11.60
CA GLN A 310 -2.55 22.39 -11.85
C GLN A 310 -3.36 21.68 -10.75
N PRO A 311 -4.39 22.29 -10.14
CA PRO A 311 -5.24 21.62 -9.14
C PRO A 311 -5.78 20.25 -9.61
N ASP A 312 -5.93 20.09 -10.92
CA ASP A 312 -6.32 18.85 -11.58
C ASP A 312 -5.26 17.74 -11.52
N GLU A 313 -3.99 18.10 -11.37
CA GLU A 313 -2.86 17.20 -11.15
C GLU A 313 -2.77 16.72 -9.69
N VAL A 314 -3.34 17.46 -8.73
CA VAL A 314 -3.43 17.09 -7.31
C VAL A 314 -4.44 15.96 -7.08
N ALA A 315 -5.47 15.89 -7.93
CA ALA A 315 -6.42 14.78 -8.02
C ALA A 315 -5.94 13.62 -8.92
N ARG A 316 -4.86 13.86 -9.67
CA ARG A 316 -4.15 12.87 -10.49
C ARG A 316 -2.87 12.47 -9.75
N VAL A 317 -1.98 11.78 -10.45
CA VAL A 317 -0.59 11.55 -10.08
C VAL A 317 -0.45 10.39 -9.07
N VAL A 318 -0.55 9.21 -9.66
CA VAL A 318 0.59 8.30 -9.63
C VAL A 318 1.79 9.09 -10.16
N ASP A 319 2.70 9.54 -9.29
CA ASP A 319 4.01 9.95 -9.77
C ASP A 319 4.77 8.67 -10.08
N PHE A 320 4.97 8.40 -11.36
CA PHE A 320 5.70 7.25 -11.85
C PHE A 320 7.14 7.67 -12.15
N GLU A 321 8.05 7.29 -11.25
CA GLU A 321 9.47 7.57 -11.43
C GLU A 321 10.20 6.26 -11.72
N PRO A 322 10.65 6.02 -12.97
CA PRO A 322 11.62 4.98 -13.22
C PRO A 322 12.90 5.37 -12.48
N LYS A 323 13.33 4.51 -11.58
CA LYS A 323 14.58 4.64 -10.86
C LYS A 323 15.55 3.59 -11.39
N HIS A 324 16.79 4.02 -11.57
CA HIS A 324 17.89 3.12 -11.83
C HIS A 324 18.92 3.29 -10.71
N SER A 325 19.30 2.18 -10.09
CA SER A 325 20.41 2.15 -9.14
C SER A 325 21.63 1.64 -9.87
N GLU A 326 22.54 2.55 -10.24
CA GLU A 326 23.78 2.20 -10.95
C GLU A 326 24.64 1.24 -10.14
N SER A 327 24.74 1.44 -8.82
CA SER A 327 25.52 0.60 -7.92
C SER A 327 24.95 -0.81 -7.73
N ARG A 328 23.65 -1.00 -7.98
CA ARG A 328 22.95 -2.30 -7.83
C ARG A 328 22.52 -2.90 -9.17
N GLN A 329 22.77 -2.22 -10.28
CA GLN A 329 22.32 -2.59 -11.63
C GLN A 329 20.83 -2.98 -11.69
N LEU A 330 19.99 -2.23 -10.97
CA LEU A 330 18.57 -2.50 -10.81
C LEU A 330 17.74 -1.34 -11.37
N SER A 331 16.71 -1.68 -12.16
CA SER A 331 15.63 -0.76 -12.52
C SER A 331 14.38 -1.09 -11.71
N TYR A 332 13.73 -0.07 -11.15
CA TYR A 332 12.48 -0.22 -10.39
C TYR A 332 11.59 1.01 -10.57
N TYR A 333 10.34 0.90 -10.17
CA TYR A 333 9.37 1.97 -10.30
C TYR A 333 8.93 2.46 -8.93
N VAL A 334 8.92 3.76 -8.74
CA VAL A 334 8.26 4.38 -7.58
C VAL A 334 6.96 4.99 -8.06
N ILE A 335 5.87 4.61 -7.39
CA ILE A 335 4.51 5.09 -7.62
C ILE A 335 4.07 5.85 -6.37
N ARG A 336 4.01 7.17 -6.46
CA ARG A 336 3.52 7.99 -5.35
C ARG A 336 2.05 8.33 -5.59
N LEU A 337 1.19 8.07 -4.60
CA LEU A 337 -0.23 8.40 -4.63
C LEU A 337 -0.44 9.73 -3.91
N LEU A 338 -0.66 10.82 -4.65
CA LEU A 338 -0.74 12.17 -4.07
C LEU A 338 -1.96 12.38 -3.17
N VAL A 339 -1.81 13.28 -2.19
CA VAL A 339 -2.83 13.74 -1.21
C VAL A 339 -3.36 12.67 -0.26
N LEU A 340 -3.16 11.41 -0.63
CA LEU A 340 -3.70 10.27 0.07
C LEU A 340 -3.20 10.19 1.51
N ARG A 341 -1.97 10.63 1.78
CA ARG A 341 -1.45 10.62 3.15
C ARG A 341 -2.30 11.45 4.09
N ASP A 342 -2.72 12.64 3.67
CA ASP A 342 -3.47 13.56 4.53
C ASP A 342 -4.88 13.03 4.80
N TRP A 343 -5.54 12.45 3.79
CA TRP A 343 -6.85 11.80 3.98
C TRP A 343 -6.77 10.58 4.89
N LEU A 344 -5.73 9.76 4.77
CA LEU A 344 -5.56 8.60 5.65
C LEU A 344 -5.21 9.04 7.08
N GLU A 345 -4.42 10.11 7.24
CA GLU A 345 -4.17 10.73 8.54
C GLU A 345 -5.46 11.28 9.16
N GLU A 346 -6.38 11.85 8.38
CA GLU A 346 -7.69 12.28 8.87
C GLU A 346 -8.55 11.11 9.37
N ILE A 347 -8.51 9.96 8.70
CA ILE A 347 -9.21 8.73 9.15
C ILE A 347 -8.56 8.16 10.42
N ALA A 348 -7.23 8.23 10.55
CA ALA A 348 -6.51 7.74 11.73
C ALA A 348 -6.58 8.72 12.92
N ARG A 349 -6.94 9.98 12.70
CA ARG A 349 -6.96 11.02 13.73
C ARG A 349 -7.90 10.72 14.90
N PRO A 350 -9.15 10.26 14.70
CA PRO A 350 -10.03 9.89 15.81
C PRO A 350 -9.47 8.77 16.71
N ILE A 351 -8.48 8.01 16.23
CA ILE A 351 -7.80 6.96 17.01
C ILE A 351 -6.67 7.54 17.85
N THR A 352 -5.87 8.44 17.28
CA THR A 352 -4.61 8.92 17.88
C THR A 352 -4.74 10.27 18.59
N ASP A 353 -5.71 11.06 18.17
CA ASP A 353 -6.15 12.29 18.80
C ASP A 353 -7.68 12.23 18.93
N PRO A 354 -8.23 11.27 19.69
CA PRO A 354 -9.67 11.12 19.84
C PRO A 354 -10.28 12.47 20.26
N PRO A 355 -11.43 12.84 19.67
CA PRO A 355 -12.10 14.09 20.02
C PRO A 355 -12.34 14.13 21.54
N LYS A 356 -12.28 15.34 22.10
CA LYS A 356 -12.74 15.55 23.47
C LYS A 356 -14.24 15.24 23.50
N ARG A 357 -14.68 14.37 24.43
CA ARG A 357 -16.12 14.11 24.66
C ARG A 357 -16.80 15.33 25.30
#